data_AF-A0A8J8FP06-F1
#
_entry.id   AF-A0A8J8FP06-F1
#
_cell.length_a   1.000
_cell.length_b   1.000
_cell.length_c   1.000
_cell.angle_alpha   90.00
_cell.angle_beta   90.00
_cell.angle_gamma   90.00
#
_symmetry.space_group_name_H-M   'P 1'
#
loop_
_entity.id
_entity.type
_entity.pdbx_description
1 polymer ?
#
loop_
_entity_poly.entity_id
_entity_poly.type
_entity_poly.pdbx_seq_one_letter_code
_entity_poly.pdbx_strand_id
1 'polypeptide(L)'
;MMNSTINTQTISGTITLITTLIIVTPLCGFLFQCGCDWPWSGLDTDCNYQQHAAQQCPWCASMITGILSTGLAIMCGVCAAIFFTPSFTLNQSIIEVSVRSLSGLTVFVGVAILTAGIAAIWQDYSIGIGCYLL
;
A
#
# COMPACT_ATOMS: atom_id res chain seq x y z
N MET A 1 -27.79 -16.87 7.02
CA MET A 1 -27.07 -15.61 7.36
C MET A 1 -25.55 -15.70 7.18
N MET A 2 -24.96 -16.90 7.06
CA MET A 2 -23.51 -17.08 6.87
C MET A 2 -23.02 -16.88 5.42
N ASN A 3 -23.89 -17.07 4.42
CA ASN A 3 -23.52 -16.94 3.00
C ASN A 3 -23.37 -15.49 2.52
N SER A 4 -24.16 -14.55 3.06
CA SER A 4 -24.10 -13.13 2.68
C SER A 4 -22.85 -12.45 3.24
N THR A 5 -22.43 -12.82 4.45
CA THR A 5 -21.23 -12.28 5.10
C THR A 5 -19.94 -12.73 4.41
N ILE A 6 -19.81 -14.00 4.04
CA ILE A 6 -18.63 -14.50 3.29
C ILE A 6 -18.49 -13.75 1.97
N ASN A 7 -19.59 -13.49 1.26
CA ASN A 7 -19.55 -12.75 0.00
C ASN A 7 -19.04 -11.30 0.18
N THR A 8 -19.53 -10.58 1.21
CA THR A 8 -19.04 -9.21 1.49
C THR A 8 -17.58 -9.14 1.90
N GLN A 9 -17.06 -10.14 2.63
CA GLN A 9 -15.66 -10.22 3.06
C GLN A 9 -14.73 -10.46 1.87
N THR A 10 -15.10 -11.38 0.97
CA THR A 10 -14.33 -11.64 -0.24
C THR A 10 -14.33 -10.42 -1.14
N ILE A 11 -15.49 -9.78 -1.35
CA ILE A 11 -15.59 -8.55 -2.15
C ILE A 11 -14.72 -7.43 -1.55
N SER A 12 -14.80 -7.16 -0.24
CA SER A 12 -13.99 -6.12 0.40
C SER A 12 -12.50 -6.42 0.31
N GLY A 13 -12.10 -7.68 0.51
CA GLY A 13 -10.72 -8.13 0.35
C GLY A 13 -10.20 -7.95 -1.07
N THR A 14 -10.95 -8.37 -2.09
CA THR A 14 -10.57 -8.22 -3.50
C THR A 14 -10.48 -6.75 -3.92
N ILE A 15 -11.44 -5.90 -3.52
CA ILE A 15 -11.38 -4.45 -3.79
C ILE A 15 -10.13 -3.84 -3.16
N THR A 16 -9.85 -4.20 -1.90
CA THR A 16 -8.66 -3.69 -1.19
C THR A 16 -7.39 -4.12 -1.91
N LEU A 17 -7.27 -5.39 -2.29
CA LEU A 17 -6.12 -5.93 -3.02
C LEU A 17 -5.89 -5.18 -4.35
N ILE A 18 -6.93 -5.06 -5.19
CA ILE A 18 -6.79 -4.36 -6.48
C ILE A 18 -6.37 -2.90 -6.25
N THR A 19 -6.99 -2.24 -5.28
CA THR A 19 -6.71 -0.84 -4.98
C THR A 19 -5.27 -0.64 -4.48
N THR A 20 -4.77 -1.50 -3.59
CA THR A 20 -3.39 -1.39 -3.10
C THR A 20 -2.37 -1.67 -4.20
N LEU A 21 -2.63 -2.59 -5.12
CA LEU A 21 -1.77 -2.83 -6.29
C LEU A 21 -1.68 -1.62 -7.23
N ILE A 22 -2.77 -0.85 -7.39
CA ILE A 22 -2.78 0.35 -8.23
C ILE A 22 -2.06 1.51 -7.54
N ILE A 23 -2.21 1.65 -6.22
CA ILE A 23 -1.70 2.80 -5.46
C ILE A 23 -0.23 2.64 -5.07
N VAL A 24 0.32 1.42 -5.03
CA VAL A 24 1.67 1.17 -4.50
C VAL A 24 2.78 1.96 -5.23
N THR A 25 2.72 2.09 -6.55
CA THR A 25 3.75 2.82 -7.33
C THR A 25 3.67 4.34 -7.21
N PRO A 26 2.50 5.01 -7.33
CA PRO A 26 2.42 6.44 -7.06
C PRO A 26 2.68 6.76 -5.59
N LEU A 27 2.34 5.85 -4.65
CA LEU A 27 2.69 6.00 -3.25
C LEU A 27 4.21 5.97 -3.04
N CYS A 28 4.92 5.08 -3.72
CA CYS A 28 6.39 5.05 -3.75
C CYS A 28 6.96 6.38 -4.27
N GLY A 29 6.45 6.84 -5.42
CA GLY A 29 6.79 8.13 -6.02
C GLY A 29 6.58 9.30 -5.07
N PHE A 30 5.47 9.31 -4.34
CA PHE A 30 5.16 10.35 -3.36
C PHE A 30 6.08 10.31 -2.13
N LEU A 31 6.36 9.13 -1.58
CA LEU A 31 7.17 8.98 -0.38
C LEU A 31 8.65 9.31 -0.61
N PHE A 32 9.19 8.90 -1.75
CA PHE A 32 10.63 8.98 -2.04
C PHE A 32 10.99 10.01 -3.12
N GLN A 33 9.99 10.71 -3.69
CA GLN A 33 10.15 11.60 -4.85
C GLN A 33 10.97 10.95 -5.97
N CYS A 34 10.81 9.64 -6.15
CA CYS A 34 11.66 8.83 -7.02
C CYS A 34 11.23 8.84 -8.48
N GLY A 35 10.09 9.47 -8.82
CA GLY A 35 9.57 9.55 -10.20
C GLY A 35 8.60 8.43 -10.59
N CYS A 36 8.33 7.47 -9.71
CA CYS A 36 7.33 6.43 -9.96
C CYS A 36 5.90 7.01 -9.95
N ASP A 37 5.05 6.51 -10.84
CA ASP A 37 3.73 7.08 -11.06
C ASP A 37 2.65 5.98 -11.22
N TRP A 38 1.44 6.39 -11.59
CA TRP A 38 0.31 5.51 -11.85
C TRP A 38 0.62 4.48 -12.95
N PRO A 39 -0.02 3.31 -12.93
CA PRO A 39 0.17 2.28 -13.95
C PRO A 39 -0.09 2.74 -15.40
N TRP A 40 -0.96 3.73 -15.59
CA TRP A 40 -1.28 4.31 -16.91
C TRP A 40 -0.44 5.56 -17.24
N SER A 41 0.45 5.99 -16.34
CA SER A 41 1.30 7.18 -16.47
C SER A 41 2.79 6.81 -16.49
N GLY A 42 3.11 5.57 -16.91
CA GLY A 42 4.50 5.10 -17.01
C GLY A 42 4.93 4.13 -15.91
N LEU A 43 4.18 4.01 -14.80
CA LEU A 43 4.44 3.08 -13.68
C LEU A 43 5.84 3.24 -13.06
N ASP A 44 6.85 2.64 -13.67
CA ASP A 44 8.25 2.66 -13.25
C ASP A 44 9.23 3.27 -14.28
N THR A 45 8.74 3.72 -15.44
CA THR A 45 9.59 4.21 -16.55
C THR A 45 10.45 5.40 -16.20
N ASP A 46 9.93 6.31 -15.38
CA ASP A 46 10.60 7.54 -14.98
C ASP A 46 11.23 7.45 -13.58
N CYS A 47 11.26 6.24 -12.98
CA CYS A 47 11.86 6.07 -11.65
C CYS A 47 13.39 6.24 -11.70
N ASN A 48 13.94 6.89 -10.68
CA ASN A 48 15.37 7.12 -10.48
C ASN A 48 16.24 5.84 -10.43
N TYR A 49 15.62 4.68 -10.22
CA TYR A 49 16.25 3.37 -10.28
C TYR A 49 16.82 3.06 -11.69
N GLN A 50 16.08 3.40 -12.75
CA GLN A 50 16.47 3.13 -14.14
C GLN A 50 17.65 4.01 -14.60
N GLN A 51 17.79 5.20 -14.01
CA GLN A 51 18.71 6.24 -14.49
C GLN A 51 20.10 6.21 -13.85
N HIS A 52 20.43 5.19 -13.03
CA HIS A 52 21.68 5.15 -12.24
C HIS A 52 21.91 6.44 -11.44
N ALA A 53 20.83 6.97 -10.86
CA ALA A 53 20.89 8.17 -10.04
C ALA A 53 21.80 7.96 -8.81
N ALA A 54 22.39 9.05 -8.30
CA ALA A 54 23.26 9.02 -7.12
C ALA A 54 22.60 8.40 -5.88
N GLN A 55 21.27 8.49 -5.78
CA GLN A 55 20.46 7.76 -4.79
C GLN A 55 19.36 7.00 -5.53
N GLN A 56 19.36 5.67 -5.41
CA GLN A 56 18.32 4.81 -5.99
C GLN A 56 17.17 4.63 -5.00
N CYS A 57 15.93 4.60 -5.48
CA CYS A 57 14.76 4.42 -4.62
C CYS A 57 14.86 3.14 -3.78
N PRO A 58 14.63 3.20 -2.46
CA PRO A 58 14.91 2.06 -1.58
C PRO A 58 13.96 0.87 -1.75
N TRP A 59 12.77 1.10 -2.29
CA TRP A 59 11.82 0.04 -2.64
C TRP A 59 12.11 -0.58 -4.02
N CYS A 60 12.66 0.18 -4.96
CA CYS A 60 12.96 -0.33 -6.31
C CYS A 60 14.38 -0.91 -6.43
N ALA A 61 15.35 -0.33 -5.71
CA ALA A 61 16.77 -0.71 -5.75
C ALA A 61 17.01 -2.11 -5.18
N SER A 62 16.34 -2.42 -4.07
CA SER A 62 16.36 -3.74 -3.47
C SER A 62 15.00 -4.39 -3.63
N MET A 63 14.91 -5.32 -4.60
CA MET A 63 13.71 -6.11 -4.84
C MET A 63 13.25 -6.84 -3.57
N ILE A 64 14.17 -7.25 -2.71
CA ILE A 64 13.86 -7.86 -1.41
C ILE A 64 13.17 -6.85 -0.49
N THR A 65 13.72 -5.65 -0.34
CA THR A 65 13.16 -4.63 0.56
C THR A 65 11.81 -4.13 0.04
N GLY A 66 11.68 -3.95 -1.27
CA GLY A 66 10.42 -3.61 -1.93
C GLY A 66 9.34 -4.67 -1.74
N ILE A 67 9.64 -5.94 -2.04
CA ILE A 67 8.68 -7.04 -1.88
C ILE A 67 8.29 -7.24 -0.42
N LEU A 68 9.25 -7.20 0.51
CA LEU A 68 8.96 -7.37 1.93
C LEU A 68 8.09 -6.22 2.47
N SER A 69 8.42 -4.98 2.15
CA SER A 69 7.67 -3.81 2.61
C SER A 69 6.26 -3.76 2.00
N THR A 70 6.16 -3.79 0.68
CA THR A 70 4.87 -3.69 -0.01
C THR A 70 4.03 -4.94 0.18
N GLY A 71 4.64 -6.13 0.17
CA GLY A 71 3.97 -7.41 0.42
C GLY A 71 3.40 -7.49 1.84
N LEU A 72 4.16 -7.08 2.85
CA LEU A 72 3.67 -7.02 4.24
C LEU A 72 2.52 -6.03 4.37
N ALA A 73 2.63 -4.83 3.78
CA ALA A 73 1.58 -3.83 3.81
C ALA A 73 0.29 -4.32 3.13
N ILE A 74 0.40 -4.95 1.95
CA ILE A 74 -0.75 -5.51 1.23
C ILE A 74 -1.39 -6.63 2.03
N MET A 75 -0.59 -7.56 2.56
CA MET A 75 -1.09 -8.67 3.39
C MET A 75 -1.82 -8.15 4.63
N CYS A 76 -1.24 -7.20 5.37
CA CYS A 76 -1.88 -6.60 6.53
C CYS A 76 -3.18 -5.87 6.16
N GLY A 77 -3.19 -5.10 5.07
CA GLY A 77 -4.37 -4.38 4.59
C GLY A 77 -5.51 -5.31 4.15
N VAL A 78 -5.20 -6.38 3.41
CA VAL A 78 -6.20 -7.36 2.97
C VAL A 78 -6.74 -8.16 4.14
N CYS A 79 -5.87 -8.61 5.06
CA CYS A 79 -6.30 -9.27 6.29
C CYS A 79 -7.21 -8.35 7.11
N ALA A 80 -6.86 -7.07 7.27
CA ALA A 80 -7.73 -6.10 7.93
C ALA A 80 -9.09 -5.99 7.22
N ALA A 81 -9.14 -5.88 5.88
CA ALA A 81 -10.40 -5.78 5.14
C ALA A 81 -11.30 -7.03 5.25
N ILE A 82 -10.74 -8.21 5.49
CA ILE A 82 -11.48 -9.48 5.61
C ILE A 82 -11.97 -9.69 7.05
N PHE A 83 -11.08 -9.46 8.03
CA PHE A 83 -11.33 -9.76 9.44
C PHE A 83 -11.94 -8.60 10.22
N PHE A 84 -11.96 -7.38 9.67
CA PHE A 84 -12.57 -6.24 10.34
C PHE A 84 -14.09 -6.40 10.45
N THR A 85 -14.55 -6.46 11.70
CA THR A 85 -15.97 -6.47 12.06
C THR A 85 -16.34 -5.10 12.63
N PRO A 86 -17.16 -4.30 11.92
CA PRO A 86 -17.60 -3.02 12.46
C PRO A 86 -18.43 -3.26 13.73
N SER A 87 -18.20 -2.44 14.75
CA SER A 87 -18.90 -2.52 16.05
C SER A 87 -20.36 -2.08 15.99
N PHE A 88 -20.81 -1.52 14.86
CA PHE A 88 -22.17 -1.04 14.64
C PHE A 88 -22.90 -1.93 13.62
N THR A 89 -24.20 -2.14 13.85
CA THR A 89 -25.08 -2.88 12.93
C THR A 89 -25.30 -2.10 11.64
N LEU A 90 -24.63 -2.50 10.56
CA LEU A 90 -24.85 -1.96 9.22
C LEU A 90 -25.97 -2.74 8.54
N ASN A 91 -27.04 -2.03 8.17
CA ASN A 91 -28.22 -2.64 7.54
C ASN A 91 -28.07 -2.74 6.00
N GLN A 92 -26.99 -2.19 5.44
CA GLN A 92 -26.76 -2.09 3.99
C GLN A 92 -25.42 -2.71 3.62
N SER A 93 -25.43 -3.71 2.73
CA SER A 93 -24.22 -4.43 2.31
C SER A 93 -23.18 -3.53 1.64
N ILE A 94 -23.61 -2.46 0.95
CA ILE A 94 -22.70 -1.51 0.29
C ILE A 94 -21.87 -0.75 1.34
N ILE A 95 -22.50 -0.29 2.43
CA ILE A 95 -21.81 0.47 3.49
C ILE A 95 -20.81 -0.44 4.21
N GLU A 96 -21.20 -1.70 4.45
CA GLU A 96 -20.31 -2.70 5.06
C GLU A 96 -19.04 -2.95 4.24
N VAL A 97 -19.18 -3.14 2.92
CA VAL A 97 -18.04 -3.31 2.01
C VAL A 97 -17.14 -2.07 2.04
N SER A 98 -17.73 -0.87 1.94
CA SER A 98 -16.97 0.38 1.96
C SER A 98 -16.17 0.56 3.25
N VAL A 99 -16.79 0.34 4.41
CA VAL A 99 -16.11 0.49 5.71
C VAL A 99 -14.96 -0.51 5.87
N ARG A 100 -15.18 -1.77 5.47
CA ARG A 100 -14.13 -2.80 5.51
C ARG A 100 -12.97 -2.45 4.57
N SER A 101 -13.25 -2.05 3.34
CA SER A 101 -12.22 -1.65 2.39
C SER A 101 -11.44 -0.41 2.87
N LEU A 102 -12.13 0.58 3.44
CA LEU A 102 -11.48 1.76 4.04
C LEU A 102 -10.57 1.38 5.21
N SER A 103 -11.00 0.48 6.09
CA SER A 103 -10.14 -0.01 7.17
C SER A 103 -8.90 -0.74 6.63
N GLY A 104 -9.04 -1.55 5.59
CA GLY A 104 -7.94 -2.26 4.96
C GLY A 104 -6.94 -1.31 4.30
N LEU A 105 -7.43 -0.31 3.57
CA LEU A 105 -6.59 0.74 2.95
C LEU A 105 -5.86 1.58 4.00
N THR A 106 -6.52 1.88 5.13
CA THR A 106 -5.89 2.63 6.23
C THR A 106 -4.72 1.84 6.83
N VAL A 107 -4.92 0.54 7.08
CA VAL A 107 -3.85 -0.35 7.56
C VAL A 107 -2.72 -0.48 6.53
N PHE A 108 -3.06 -0.65 5.25
CA PHE A 108 -2.07 -0.68 4.17
C PHE A 108 -1.20 0.58 4.15
N VAL A 109 -1.81 1.77 4.14
CA VAL A 109 -1.07 3.04 4.11
C VAL A 109 -0.21 3.20 5.35
N GLY A 110 -0.73 2.89 6.54
CA GLY A 110 0.04 2.96 7.78
C GLY A 110 1.28 2.05 7.77
N VAL A 111 1.10 0.78 7.39
CA VAL A 111 2.22 -0.18 7.32
C VAL A 111 3.20 0.18 6.20
N ALA A 112 2.71 0.65 5.06
CA ALA A 112 3.54 1.11 3.95
C ALA A 112 4.41 2.30 4.36
N ILE A 113 3.84 3.30 5.05
CA ILE A 113 4.59 4.47 5.55
C ILE A 113 5.66 4.05 6.56
N LEU A 114 5.31 3.21 7.53
CA LEU A 114 6.27 2.74 8.55
C LEU A 114 7.44 1.98 7.92
N THR A 115 7.14 1.05 7.03
CA THR A 115 8.17 0.25 6.35
C THR A 115 8.98 1.06 5.34
N ALA A 116 8.39 2.10 4.74
CA ALA A 116 9.10 3.08 3.91
C ALA A 116 10.13 3.87 4.73
N GLY A 117 9.74 4.38 5.91
CA GLY A 117 10.66 5.13 6.78
C GLY A 117 11.84 4.27 7.25
N ILE A 118 11.58 3.02 7.65
CA ILE A 118 12.64 2.07 8.00
C ILE A 118 13.59 1.83 6.82
N ALA A 119 13.04 1.63 5.61
CA ALA A 119 13.83 1.42 4.41
C ALA A 119 14.67 2.67 4.03
N ALA A 120 14.14 3.87 4.24
CA ALA A 120 14.85 5.13 4.00
C ALA A 120 16.08 5.26 4.91
N ILE A 121 15.91 5.01 6.22
CA ILE A 121 16.98 5.10 7.22
C ILE A 121 18.07 4.06 6.94
N TRP A 122 17.68 2.82 6.63
CA TRP A 122 18.63 1.74 6.35
C TRP A 122 19.49 1.98 5.11
N GLN A 123 19.00 2.78 4.16
CA GLN A 123 19.64 2.99 2.85
C GLN A 123 20.15 4.43 2.67
N ASP A 124 20.16 5.22 3.75
CA ASP A 124 20.61 6.62 3.77
C ASP A 124 19.97 7.47 2.66
N TYR A 125 18.67 7.23 2.43
CA TYR A 125 17.93 7.89 1.36
C TYR A 125 17.41 9.24 1.84
N SER A 126 18.01 10.32 1.34
CA SER A 126 17.80 11.69 1.83
C SER A 126 16.69 12.46 1.12
N ILE A 127 16.14 11.90 0.05
CA ILE A 127 15.19 12.58 -0.84
C ILE A 127 13.76 12.13 -0.48
N GLY A 128 12.83 13.08 -0.38
CA GLY A 128 11.41 12.80 -0.14
C GLY A 128 10.97 12.77 1.33
N ILE A 129 9.67 12.52 1.52
CA ILE A 129 8.97 12.60 2.82
C ILE A 129 9.34 11.40 3.72
N GLY A 130 9.76 10.29 3.11
CA GLY A 130 10.27 9.09 3.77
C GLY A 130 11.33 9.36 4.84
N CYS A 131 12.21 10.33 4.62
CA CYS A 131 13.29 10.68 5.54
C CYS A 131 12.82 11.42 6.81
N TYR A 132 11.62 12.00 6.81
CA TYR A 132 11.08 12.78 7.94
C TYR A 132 10.09 11.98 8.81
N LEU A 133 9.84 10.72 8.47
CA LEU A 133 8.77 9.92 9.07
C LEU A 133 9.17 9.20 10.38
N LEU A 134 10.46 9.20 10.73
CA LEU A 134 11.06 8.57 11.91
C LEU A 134 12.27 9.39 12.38
#